data_AF-A0A7X2NJG2-F1
#
_entry.id   AF-A0A7X2NJG2-F1
#
_cell.length_a   1.000
_cell.length_b   1.000
_cell.length_c   1.000
_cell.angle_alpha   90.00
_cell.angle_beta   90.00
_cell.angle_gamma   90.00
#
_symmetry.space_group_name_H-M   'P 1'
#
loop_
_entity.id
_entity.type
_entity.pdbx_description
1 polymer ?
#
loop_
_entity_poly.entity_id
_entity_poly.type
_entity_poly.pdbx_seq_one_letter_code
_entity_poly.pdbx_strand_id
1 'polypeptide(L)'
;MENKMYSIRRWRAMALAGLIGAGAVLPAGTALAAGPGEGPGITVSPGGPGAAAGTAPAAAVNTTQDTAPANPNAWKKVNGTYQMPDGTPIENVIARGIDVSRWQGEINWSQVAADDVSFVMLGTRSKGAVDPFFHRNIQQASAAGIQVGVYIYSLATSPEMAVEEADFVLNLIHDYPVSFPVAFDMEDDVQAALSKEQLAEIANAFGERIKAAGYYPMIYANDYWLANRLDISLMNYPVWAARYSARPVYQNPVMWQASSTGRVNGISGNVDINFQYTDFSPVIPANTWRTINGQTYYYQNYVKQKNNWINDSGSWYYMNGDGLASKGWLNHSGKDYYLDDSTGKMVTGWKMDKGQWYYFGSSGELSKGWINDKGIWYYSNGQGVMQTGWLEENGRRYFLENSGAMAKGWINQNDQWYYLDSSGVLSKGWINDNGSWYYSNDQGVMQTGWLEEGKSRYFLKGSGVMATGWREMDGAWYYFDSSGRMSVGMTDVNGLHYYMEPSTGRMAVNTTVDIGGISYQADGSGVLSQIQEEGAGEQTVTGTPDASQGGSPGASGGPGAVVIPVGPGV
;
A
#
# COMPACT_ATOMS: atom_id res chain seq x y z
N MET A 1 -37.82 -0.08 28.96
CA MET A 1 -37.87 -1.56 28.99
C MET A 1 -37.43 -2.04 27.61
N GLU A 2 -36.38 -2.84 27.42
CA GLU A 2 -35.31 -3.30 28.32
C GLU A 2 -33.98 -3.41 27.55
N ASN A 3 -32.87 -3.27 28.27
CA ASN A 3 -31.53 -3.62 27.80
C ASN A 3 -31.41 -5.13 27.48
N LYS A 4 -30.51 -5.47 26.55
CA LYS A 4 -29.69 -6.70 26.69
C LYS A 4 -28.32 -6.55 26.01
N MET A 5 -27.37 -5.99 26.77
CA MET A 5 -25.94 -6.19 26.51
C MET A 5 -25.58 -7.65 26.78
N TYR A 6 -24.76 -8.26 25.91
CA TYR A 6 -24.02 -9.48 26.26
C TYR A 6 -22.53 -9.18 26.31
N SER A 7 -22.00 -9.14 27.54
CA SER A 7 -20.56 -9.12 27.80
C SER A 7 -20.06 -10.56 27.92
N ILE A 8 -19.00 -10.92 27.19
CA ILE A 8 -18.24 -12.15 27.46
C ILE A 8 -16.85 -11.76 27.99
N ARG A 9 -16.53 -12.32 29.17
CA ARG A 9 -15.36 -11.95 29.96
C ARG A 9 -14.09 -12.67 29.48
N ARG A 10 -12.98 -11.93 29.45
CA ARG A 10 -11.62 -12.49 29.37
C ARG A 10 -11.38 -13.43 30.56
N TRP A 11 -10.84 -14.61 30.32
CA TRP A 11 -10.19 -15.43 31.34
C TRP A 11 -8.67 -15.39 31.11
N ARG A 12 -7.93 -15.08 32.18
CA ARG A 12 -6.47 -15.26 32.27
C ARG A 12 -6.23 -16.32 33.35
N ALA A 13 -5.39 -17.30 33.04
CA ALA A 13 -4.75 -18.16 34.04
C ALA A 13 -3.29 -18.35 33.62
N MET A 14 -2.36 -18.09 34.54
CA MET A 14 -0.94 -18.37 34.34
C MET A 14 -0.53 -19.63 35.10
N ALA A 15 0.27 -20.46 34.42
CA ALA A 15 1.37 -21.30 34.91
C ALA A 15 1.34 -21.93 36.32
N LEU A 16 1.63 -23.24 36.40
CA LEU A 16 2.96 -23.65 36.91
C LEU A 16 3.46 -25.03 36.41
N ALA A 17 4.75 -25.04 36.05
CA ALA A 17 5.76 -26.10 35.93
C ALA A 17 5.44 -27.62 35.97
N GLY A 18 6.08 -28.34 35.03
CA GLY A 18 6.53 -29.73 35.14
C GLY A 18 7.81 -29.92 34.29
N LEU A 19 8.88 -30.48 34.85
CA LEU A 19 10.24 -30.41 34.29
C LEU A 19 10.71 -31.63 33.47
N ILE A 20 11.61 -31.35 32.51
CA ILE A 20 12.68 -32.19 31.93
C ILE A 20 12.29 -33.41 31.06
N GLY A 21 12.71 -33.30 29.80
CA GLY A 21 13.09 -34.42 28.92
C GLY A 21 14.10 -33.91 27.91
N ALA A 22 15.40 -34.11 28.15
CA ALA A 22 16.46 -33.51 27.34
C ALA A 22 16.74 -34.30 26.05
N GLY A 23 16.58 -33.66 24.89
CA GLY A 23 17.02 -34.12 23.58
C GLY A 23 17.53 -32.92 22.78
N ALA A 24 18.71 -33.04 22.17
CA ALA A 24 19.42 -31.88 21.62
C ALA A 24 18.68 -31.28 20.41
N VAL A 25 18.09 -30.10 20.61
CA VAL A 25 17.57 -29.25 19.53
C VAL A 25 18.74 -28.49 18.92
N LEU A 26 19.10 -28.80 17.68
CA LEU A 26 19.90 -27.91 16.85
C LEU A 26 19.08 -26.63 16.58
N PRO A 27 19.66 -25.43 16.71
CA PRO A 27 18.89 -24.20 16.58
C PRO A 27 18.39 -24.02 15.14
N ALA A 28 17.08 -23.78 15.01
CA ALA A 28 16.52 -23.25 13.77
C ALA A 28 17.12 -21.86 13.53
N GLY A 29 17.99 -21.74 12.53
CA GLY A 29 18.57 -20.47 12.13
C GLY A 29 17.48 -19.51 11.67
N THR A 30 17.39 -18.33 12.30
CA THR A 30 16.64 -17.20 11.76
C THR A 30 17.21 -16.85 10.39
N ALA A 31 16.40 -17.00 9.33
CA ALA A 31 16.74 -16.52 8.01
C ALA A 31 16.70 -14.98 7.97
N LEU A 32 17.80 -14.36 8.40
CA LEU A 32 18.10 -12.99 8.03
C LEU A 32 18.51 -13.00 6.55
N ALA A 33 17.73 -12.34 5.70
CA ALA A 33 18.13 -12.10 4.32
C ALA A 33 19.31 -11.11 4.31
N ALA A 34 20.44 -11.55 3.78
CA ALA A 34 21.61 -10.73 3.49
C ALA A 34 22.18 -11.11 2.11
N GLY A 35 22.95 -10.19 1.51
CA GLY A 35 23.41 -10.26 0.11
C GLY A 35 24.52 -11.28 -0.20
N PRO A 36 25.14 -11.18 -1.39
CA PRO A 36 25.92 -12.26 -2.01
C PRO A 36 27.34 -12.46 -1.44
N GLY A 37 27.84 -13.71 -1.46
CA GLY A 37 29.20 -14.11 -1.08
C GLY A 37 29.43 -15.63 -1.30
N GLU A 38 30.69 -16.05 -1.46
CA GLU A 38 31.09 -17.36 -2.04
C GLU A 38 31.20 -18.55 -1.05
N GLY A 39 31.32 -19.79 -1.56
CA GLY A 39 31.55 -21.04 -0.80
C GLY A 39 33.03 -21.30 -0.47
N PRO A 40 33.53 -22.57 -0.31
CA PRO A 40 32.91 -23.91 -0.34
C PRO A 40 32.99 -24.60 1.06
N GLY A 41 32.86 -25.92 1.32
CA GLY A 41 32.60 -27.16 0.56
C GLY A 41 33.00 -28.44 1.32
N ILE A 42 33.30 -29.54 0.59
CA ILE A 42 33.86 -30.84 1.02
C ILE A 42 32.88 -31.88 1.63
N THR A 43 33.23 -33.15 1.38
CA THR A 43 32.45 -34.39 1.40
C THR A 43 32.59 -35.21 2.69
N VAL A 44 31.77 -36.27 2.86
CA VAL A 44 32.18 -37.68 3.06
C VAL A 44 30.95 -38.60 3.21
N SER A 45 31.10 -39.86 2.81
CA SER A 45 30.14 -40.98 2.87
C SER A 45 30.95 -42.25 3.23
N PRO A 46 30.42 -43.49 3.36
CA PRO A 46 29.05 -43.98 3.61
C PRO A 46 29.00 -44.96 4.83
N GLY A 47 27.86 -45.61 5.08
CA GLY A 47 27.78 -46.77 6.00
C GLY A 47 26.46 -47.54 5.97
N GLY A 48 26.41 -48.65 5.22
CA GLY A 48 25.41 -49.73 5.44
C GLY A 48 25.82 -50.64 6.61
N PRO A 49 25.21 -51.83 6.84
CA PRO A 49 24.54 -52.70 5.86
C PRO A 49 23.23 -53.36 6.37
N GLY A 50 22.71 -54.39 5.66
CA GLY A 50 21.90 -55.44 6.30
C GLY A 50 20.71 -55.98 5.48
N ALA A 51 20.96 -56.88 4.51
CA ALA A 51 19.91 -57.65 3.84
C ALA A 51 19.72 -59.02 4.50
N ALA A 52 18.50 -59.57 4.41
CA ALA A 52 18.22 -60.99 4.66
C ALA A 52 17.17 -61.49 3.65
N ALA A 53 17.45 -62.61 2.98
CA ALA A 53 16.63 -63.18 1.91
C ALA A 53 15.77 -64.36 2.40
N GLY A 54 14.65 -64.61 1.70
CA GLY A 54 13.71 -65.70 1.99
C GLY A 54 13.18 -66.37 0.72
N THR A 55 13.89 -67.41 0.30
CA THR A 55 13.56 -68.50 -0.64
C THR A 55 12.11 -68.67 -1.17
N ALA A 56 11.98 -68.85 -2.49
CA ALA A 56 10.83 -69.48 -3.17
C ALA A 56 10.90 -71.02 -3.15
N PRO A 57 9.87 -71.74 -3.65
CA PRO A 57 10.10 -72.57 -4.85
C PRO A 57 8.92 -72.74 -5.84
N ALA A 58 9.29 -73.17 -7.07
CA ALA A 58 8.55 -73.90 -8.12
C ALA A 58 7.11 -73.48 -8.51
N ALA A 59 6.81 -72.93 -9.70
CA ALA A 59 7.06 -73.37 -11.09
C ALA A 59 6.02 -74.36 -11.66
N ALA A 60 5.18 -73.87 -12.58
CA ALA A 60 4.40 -74.65 -13.54
C ALA A 60 4.63 -74.07 -14.94
N VAL A 61 4.78 -74.94 -15.95
CA VAL A 61 5.14 -74.56 -17.32
C VAL A 61 3.88 -74.34 -18.15
N ASN A 62 3.84 -73.29 -18.98
CA ASN A 62 2.97 -73.30 -20.16
C ASN A 62 3.52 -72.48 -21.33
N THR A 63 3.45 -73.09 -22.52
CA THR A 63 3.48 -72.52 -23.89
C THR A 63 4.35 -71.30 -24.20
N THR A 64 5.36 -71.52 -25.05
CA THR A 64 6.13 -70.49 -25.76
C THR A 64 5.24 -69.64 -26.68
N GLN A 65 4.97 -68.40 -26.28
CA GLN A 65 4.66 -67.32 -27.19
C GLN A 65 5.98 -66.60 -27.52
N ASP A 66 6.18 -66.25 -28.79
CA ASP A 66 7.46 -65.72 -29.29
C ASP A 66 7.77 -64.35 -28.66
N THR A 67 8.57 -64.35 -27.58
CA THR A 67 8.95 -63.12 -26.90
C THR A 67 10.14 -62.50 -27.60
N ALA A 68 9.87 -61.48 -28.44
CA ALA A 68 10.88 -60.47 -28.75
C ALA A 68 11.53 -60.02 -27.42
N PRO A 69 12.87 -59.95 -27.33
CA PRO A 69 13.53 -59.64 -26.07
C PRO A 69 13.04 -58.27 -25.58
N ALA A 70 12.48 -58.26 -24.37
CA ALA A 70 11.87 -57.06 -23.79
C ALA A 70 12.87 -55.91 -23.86
N ASN A 71 12.51 -54.80 -24.54
CA ASN A 71 13.41 -53.69 -24.75
C ASN A 71 13.93 -53.19 -23.39
N PRO A 72 15.26 -53.29 -23.09
CA PRO A 72 15.80 -52.85 -21.81
C PRO A 72 15.68 -51.33 -21.59
N ASN A 73 15.38 -50.61 -22.67
CA ASN A 73 15.11 -49.18 -22.72
C ASN A 73 13.61 -48.84 -22.79
N ALA A 74 12.71 -49.81 -22.60
CA ALA A 74 11.28 -49.54 -22.48
C ALA A 74 11.04 -48.44 -21.44
N TRP A 75 10.29 -47.41 -21.84
CA TRP A 75 9.95 -46.22 -21.07
C TRP A 75 11.15 -45.32 -20.67
N LYS A 76 12.34 -45.55 -21.22
CA LYS A 76 13.54 -44.74 -21.00
C LYS A 76 13.89 -43.90 -22.23
N LYS A 77 14.62 -42.82 -21.99
CA LYS A 77 15.10 -41.90 -23.02
C LYS A 77 16.35 -42.47 -23.69
N VAL A 78 16.31 -42.62 -25.01
CA VAL A 78 17.43 -43.07 -25.85
C VAL A 78 17.61 -42.04 -26.95
N ASN A 79 18.82 -41.48 -27.08
CA ASN A 79 19.16 -40.46 -28.08
C ASN A 79 18.17 -39.27 -28.12
N GLY A 80 17.63 -38.88 -26.95
CA GLY A 80 16.69 -37.76 -26.80
C GLY A 80 15.20 -38.14 -26.76
N THR A 81 14.83 -39.34 -27.21
CA THR A 81 13.43 -39.77 -27.36
C THR A 81 13.10 -40.95 -26.44
N TYR A 82 11.92 -40.98 -25.83
CA TYR A 82 11.48 -42.13 -25.03
C TYR A 82 11.02 -43.28 -25.91
N GLN A 83 11.20 -44.53 -25.46
CA GLN A 83 10.85 -45.71 -26.25
C GLN A 83 9.69 -46.51 -25.65
N MET A 84 8.86 -47.04 -26.55
CA MET A 84 7.89 -48.10 -26.27
C MET A 84 8.58 -49.45 -25.95
N PRO A 85 7.86 -50.44 -25.40
CA PRO A 85 8.37 -51.81 -25.21
C PRO A 85 8.80 -52.51 -26.51
N ASP A 86 8.22 -52.14 -27.66
CA ASP A 86 8.60 -52.62 -29.00
C ASP A 86 9.75 -51.81 -29.64
N GLY A 87 10.28 -50.80 -28.93
CA GLY A 87 11.34 -49.91 -29.40
C GLY A 87 10.87 -48.72 -30.22
N THR A 88 9.58 -48.60 -30.55
CA THR A 88 9.06 -47.44 -31.29
C THR A 88 9.19 -46.14 -30.47
N PRO A 89 9.48 -45.00 -31.10
CA PRO A 89 9.61 -43.73 -30.38
C PRO A 89 8.26 -43.23 -29.86
N ILE A 90 8.30 -42.60 -28.68
CA ILE A 90 7.20 -41.83 -28.11
C ILE A 90 7.50 -40.36 -28.41
N GLU A 91 6.72 -39.80 -29.33
CA GLU A 91 6.95 -38.46 -29.90
C GLU A 91 6.29 -37.37 -29.04
N ASN A 92 6.76 -36.13 -29.16
CA ASN A 92 6.20 -34.93 -28.52
C ASN A 92 6.16 -34.95 -26.97
N VAL A 93 6.85 -35.90 -26.33
CA VAL A 93 6.99 -35.94 -24.88
C VAL A 93 7.83 -34.77 -24.38
N ILE A 94 7.23 -33.94 -23.52
CA ILE A 94 7.90 -32.85 -22.81
C ILE A 94 8.75 -33.41 -21.66
N ALA A 95 8.14 -34.26 -20.83
CA ALA A 95 8.77 -34.85 -19.65
C ALA A 95 8.26 -36.26 -19.37
N ARG A 96 9.11 -37.06 -18.70
CA ARG A 96 8.71 -38.30 -18.04
C ARG A 96 8.43 -38.01 -16.57
N GLY A 97 7.40 -38.65 -16.06
CA GLY A 97 7.02 -38.57 -14.65
C GLY A 97 6.53 -39.92 -14.15
N ILE A 98 6.05 -39.93 -12.92
CA ILE A 98 5.45 -41.09 -12.27
C ILE A 98 4.16 -40.70 -11.56
N ASP A 99 3.36 -41.69 -11.18
CA ASP A 99 2.34 -41.50 -10.16
C ASP A 99 2.53 -42.57 -9.08
N VAL A 100 2.31 -42.18 -7.81
CA VAL A 100 2.58 -43.02 -6.66
C VAL A 100 1.60 -42.78 -5.52
N SER A 101 1.41 -43.82 -4.73
CA SER A 101 0.64 -43.82 -3.48
C SER A 101 1.31 -44.78 -2.49
N ARG A 102 0.58 -45.23 -1.47
CA ARG A 102 0.99 -46.24 -0.49
C ARG A 102 1.62 -47.51 -1.06
N TRP A 103 1.39 -47.83 -2.33
CA TRP A 103 1.87 -49.04 -2.97
C TRP A 103 3.38 -49.05 -3.17
N GLN A 104 3.99 -47.88 -3.34
CA GLN A 104 5.44 -47.74 -3.54
C GLN A 104 6.23 -47.65 -2.22
N GLY A 105 5.55 -47.41 -1.09
CA GLY A 105 6.17 -47.37 0.24
C GLY A 105 7.18 -46.23 0.40
N GLU A 106 8.37 -46.54 0.91
CA GLU A 106 9.46 -45.57 1.03
C GLU A 106 10.15 -45.31 -0.31
N ILE A 107 10.23 -44.04 -0.69
CA ILE A 107 10.84 -43.59 -1.94
C ILE A 107 12.10 -42.76 -1.66
N ASN A 108 13.19 -43.04 -2.39
CA ASN A 108 14.37 -42.18 -2.43
C ASN A 108 14.26 -41.18 -3.59
N TRP A 109 13.67 -40.03 -3.28
CA TRP A 109 13.38 -38.97 -4.25
C TRP A 109 14.62 -38.40 -4.98
N SER A 110 15.81 -38.45 -4.36
CA SER A 110 17.06 -38.06 -5.03
C SER A 110 17.48 -39.03 -6.15
N GLN A 111 17.20 -40.33 -5.98
CA GLN A 111 17.47 -41.33 -7.02
C GLN A 111 16.39 -41.31 -8.10
N VAL A 112 15.14 -41.00 -7.73
CA VAL A 112 14.03 -40.78 -8.68
C VAL A 112 14.35 -39.60 -9.60
N ALA A 113 14.74 -38.45 -9.05
CA ALA A 113 15.13 -37.27 -9.84
C ALA A 113 16.35 -37.55 -10.75
N ALA A 114 17.32 -38.33 -10.27
CA ALA A 114 18.50 -38.73 -11.05
C ALA A 114 18.19 -39.74 -12.17
N ASP A 115 17.06 -40.45 -12.10
CA ASP A 115 16.54 -41.34 -13.15
C ASP A 115 15.40 -40.62 -13.90
N ASP A 116 15.68 -39.45 -14.48
CA ASP A 116 14.87 -38.79 -15.52
C ASP A 116 13.35 -38.77 -15.22
N VAL A 117 12.99 -38.43 -13.97
CA VAL A 117 11.62 -38.15 -13.52
C VAL A 117 11.53 -36.67 -13.19
N SER A 118 10.74 -35.91 -13.96
CA SER A 118 10.59 -34.47 -13.80
C SER A 118 9.32 -34.05 -13.05
N PHE A 119 8.31 -34.92 -13.00
CA PHE A 119 7.06 -34.68 -12.26
C PHE A 119 6.54 -35.93 -11.55
N VAL A 120 5.69 -35.73 -10.55
CA VAL A 120 4.91 -36.79 -9.90
C VAL A 120 3.46 -36.39 -9.64
N MET A 121 2.53 -37.32 -9.83
CA MET A 121 1.15 -37.24 -9.29
C MET A 121 1.06 -38.09 -8.01
N LEU A 122 0.76 -37.46 -6.87
CA LEU A 122 0.67 -38.14 -5.57
C LEU A 122 -0.78 -38.47 -5.19
N GLY A 123 -1.03 -39.74 -4.84
CA GLY A 123 -2.32 -40.19 -4.35
C GLY A 123 -2.63 -39.58 -2.98
N THR A 124 -3.71 -38.81 -2.90
CA THR A 124 -4.10 -38.08 -1.68
C THR A 124 -4.72 -38.96 -0.61
N ARG A 125 -5.46 -40.00 -1.02
CA ARG A 125 -6.20 -40.89 -0.12
C ARG A 125 -6.08 -42.35 -0.50
N SER A 126 -6.21 -43.24 0.49
CA SER A 126 -6.41 -44.67 0.30
C SER A 126 -7.33 -45.23 1.37
N LYS A 127 -8.35 -46.01 0.95
CA LYS A 127 -9.36 -46.62 1.85
C LYS A 127 -10.04 -45.61 2.78
N GLY A 128 -10.34 -44.41 2.28
CA GLY A 128 -11.02 -43.34 3.03
C GLY A 128 -10.14 -42.54 4.00
N ALA A 129 -8.84 -42.85 4.12
CA ALA A 129 -7.88 -42.08 4.92
C ALA A 129 -6.85 -41.37 4.01
N VAL A 130 -6.17 -40.34 4.53
CA VAL A 130 -4.99 -39.74 3.88
C VAL A 130 -3.95 -40.82 3.60
N ASP A 131 -3.30 -40.76 2.44
CA ASP A 131 -2.24 -41.73 2.12
C ASP A 131 -1.07 -41.62 3.13
N PRO A 132 -0.63 -42.73 3.76
CA PRO A 132 0.35 -42.71 4.85
C PRO A 132 1.73 -42.18 4.43
N PHE A 133 2.04 -42.12 3.13
CA PHE A 133 3.28 -41.55 2.63
C PHE A 133 3.12 -40.15 2.04
N PHE A 134 1.88 -39.61 1.94
CA PHE A 134 1.59 -38.34 1.27
C PHE A 134 2.51 -37.20 1.71
N HIS A 135 2.51 -36.87 3.00
CA HIS A 135 3.27 -35.74 3.55
C HIS A 135 4.79 -35.88 3.34
N ARG A 136 5.33 -37.10 3.46
CA ARG A 136 6.75 -37.38 3.19
C ARG A 136 7.06 -37.18 1.70
N ASN A 137 6.21 -37.73 0.84
CA ASN A 137 6.45 -37.72 -0.61
C ASN A 137 6.31 -36.32 -1.21
N ILE A 138 5.29 -35.54 -0.83
CA ILE A 138 5.12 -34.17 -1.36
C ILE A 138 6.28 -33.24 -0.94
N GLN A 139 6.78 -33.38 0.29
CA GLN A 139 7.94 -32.62 0.76
C GLN A 139 9.23 -33.05 0.04
N GLN A 140 9.50 -34.37 -0.02
CA GLN A 140 10.77 -34.88 -0.53
C GLN A 140 10.86 -34.85 -2.06
N ALA A 141 9.76 -35.04 -2.79
CA ALA A 141 9.73 -34.87 -4.25
C ALA A 141 10.01 -33.42 -4.64
N SER A 142 9.32 -32.45 -4.03
CA SER A 142 9.55 -31.04 -4.30
C SER A 142 10.96 -30.59 -3.89
N ALA A 143 11.48 -31.05 -2.75
CA ALA A 143 12.87 -30.80 -2.33
C ALA A 143 13.92 -31.41 -3.27
N ALA A 144 13.57 -32.48 -4.01
CA ALA A 144 14.40 -33.06 -5.07
C ALA A 144 14.26 -32.36 -6.43
N GLY A 145 13.47 -31.26 -6.52
CA GLY A 145 13.25 -30.50 -7.75
C GLY A 145 12.21 -31.09 -8.70
N ILE A 146 11.48 -32.13 -8.28
CA ILE A 146 10.41 -32.75 -9.07
C ILE A 146 9.14 -31.91 -8.94
N GLN A 147 8.47 -31.64 -10.06
CA GLN A 147 7.18 -30.95 -10.08
C GLN A 147 6.10 -31.83 -9.42
N VAL A 148 5.37 -31.31 -8.44
CA VAL A 148 4.39 -32.12 -7.70
C VAL A 148 2.96 -31.72 -8.03
N GLY A 149 2.21 -32.71 -8.49
CA GLY A 149 0.75 -32.71 -8.60
C GLY A 149 0.17 -33.77 -7.67
N VAL A 150 -1.16 -33.82 -7.60
CA VAL A 150 -1.87 -34.75 -6.72
C VAL A 150 -3.10 -35.31 -7.42
N TYR A 151 -3.55 -36.49 -7.00
CA TYR A 151 -4.80 -37.07 -7.50
C TYR A 151 -5.66 -37.62 -6.37
N ILE A 152 -6.96 -37.71 -6.63
CA ILE A 152 -7.94 -38.36 -5.75
C ILE A 152 -8.72 -39.41 -6.53
N TYR A 153 -8.46 -40.68 -6.22
CA TYR A 153 -9.29 -41.82 -6.65
C TYR A 153 -10.71 -41.60 -6.14
N SER A 154 -11.64 -41.22 -7.01
CA SER A 154 -12.96 -40.73 -6.62
C SER A 154 -13.95 -41.85 -6.31
N LEU A 155 -14.82 -41.59 -5.35
CA LEU A 155 -15.98 -42.41 -5.01
C LEU A 155 -17.27 -41.56 -5.04
N ALA A 156 -17.19 -40.33 -5.58
CA ALA A 156 -18.29 -39.40 -5.62
C ALA A 156 -19.37 -39.90 -6.59
N THR A 157 -20.60 -40.05 -6.09
CA THR A 157 -21.78 -40.38 -6.90
C THR A 157 -22.77 -39.21 -7.01
N SER A 158 -22.40 -38.03 -6.51
CA SER A 158 -23.14 -36.77 -6.69
C SER A 158 -22.18 -35.56 -6.72
N PRO A 159 -22.61 -34.41 -7.26
CA PRO A 159 -21.84 -33.16 -7.26
C PRO A 159 -21.39 -32.73 -5.84
N GLU A 160 -22.23 -32.94 -4.83
CA GLU A 160 -21.92 -32.58 -3.44
C GLU A 160 -20.75 -33.41 -2.90
N MET A 161 -20.75 -34.73 -3.14
CA MET A 161 -19.62 -35.60 -2.79
C MET A 161 -18.34 -35.20 -3.52
N ALA A 162 -18.44 -34.74 -4.77
CA ALA A 162 -17.30 -34.24 -5.53
C ALA A 162 -16.71 -32.95 -4.94
N VAL A 163 -17.56 -32.06 -4.40
CA VAL A 163 -17.12 -30.87 -3.65
C VAL A 163 -16.48 -31.25 -2.31
N GLU A 164 -17.03 -32.23 -1.58
CA GLU A 164 -16.41 -32.76 -0.35
C GLU A 164 -15.02 -33.38 -0.63
N GLU A 165 -14.88 -34.11 -1.73
CA GLU A 165 -13.59 -34.66 -2.19
C GLU A 165 -12.61 -33.56 -2.60
N ALA A 166 -13.05 -32.52 -3.30
CA ALA A 166 -12.23 -31.36 -3.61
C ALA A 166 -11.78 -30.62 -2.34
N ASP A 167 -12.67 -30.43 -1.36
CA ASP A 167 -12.35 -29.77 -0.09
C ASP A 167 -11.38 -30.58 0.75
N PHE A 168 -11.50 -31.91 0.78
CA PHE A 168 -10.49 -32.79 1.36
C PHE A 168 -9.11 -32.57 0.71
N VAL A 169 -9.02 -32.57 -0.62
CA VAL A 169 -7.75 -32.34 -1.33
C VAL A 169 -7.18 -30.96 -1.02
N LEU A 170 -8.00 -29.90 -1.10
CA LEU A 170 -7.58 -28.52 -0.83
C LEU A 170 -7.08 -28.33 0.61
N ASN A 171 -7.74 -28.94 1.60
CA ASN A 171 -7.30 -28.95 3.00
C ASN A 171 -5.98 -29.71 3.19
N LEU A 172 -5.77 -30.79 2.44
CA LEU A 172 -4.54 -31.59 2.52
C LEU A 172 -3.31 -30.89 1.91
N ILE A 173 -3.50 -30.15 0.81
CA ILE A 173 -2.38 -29.63 0.00
C ILE A 173 -1.94 -28.20 0.31
N HIS A 174 -2.73 -27.39 1.03
CA HIS A 174 -2.50 -25.94 1.14
C HIS A 174 -1.24 -25.48 1.92
N ASP A 175 -0.48 -26.39 2.52
CA ASP A 175 0.83 -26.09 3.13
C ASP A 175 2.01 -26.55 2.28
N TYR A 176 1.75 -27.08 1.08
CA TYR A 176 2.74 -27.76 0.25
C TYR A 176 2.96 -27.10 -1.12
N PRO A 177 4.16 -27.24 -1.69
CA PRO A 177 4.49 -26.77 -3.03
C PRO A 177 3.88 -27.68 -4.11
N VAL A 178 2.64 -27.39 -4.49
CA VAL A 178 1.97 -28.00 -5.65
C VAL A 178 2.22 -27.13 -6.88
N SER A 179 3.01 -27.67 -7.81
CA SER A 179 3.47 -27.02 -9.04
C SER A 179 2.97 -27.71 -10.32
N PHE A 180 2.08 -28.69 -10.18
CA PHE A 180 1.52 -29.52 -11.24
C PHE A 180 0.00 -29.74 -10.97
N PRO A 181 -0.77 -30.31 -11.89
CA PRO A 181 -2.24 -30.37 -11.79
C PRO A 181 -2.78 -31.16 -10.58
N VAL A 182 -4.07 -30.93 -10.29
CA VAL A 182 -4.88 -31.70 -9.35
C VAL A 182 -5.84 -32.57 -10.16
N ALA A 183 -5.61 -33.89 -10.18
CA ALA A 183 -6.40 -34.82 -10.98
C ALA A 183 -7.57 -35.44 -10.21
N PHE A 184 -8.73 -35.49 -10.87
CA PHE A 184 -9.90 -36.23 -10.46
C PHE A 184 -9.91 -37.57 -11.19
N ASP A 185 -9.76 -38.66 -10.45
CA ASP A 185 -9.59 -40.00 -10.98
C ASP A 185 -10.96 -40.72 -10.96
N MET A 186 -11.48 -41.01 -12.16
CA MET A 186 -12.86 -41.45 -12.42
C MET A 186 -12.89 -42.83 -13.09
N GLU A 187 -12.67 -43.89 -12.30
CA GLU A 187 -12.75 -45.27 -12.80
C GLU A 187 -13.32 -46.33 -11.83
N ASP A 188 -13.96 -45.93 -10.72
CA ASP A 188 -14.52 -46.87 -9.73
C ASP A 188 -15.92 -47.41 -10.10
N ASP A 189 -16.18 -48.68 -9.77
CA ASP A 189 -17.46 -49.36 -10.03
C ASP A 189 -18.67 -48.75 -9.29
N VAL A 190 -18.51 -47.98 -8.21
CA VAL A 190 -19.64 -47.26 -7.57
C VAL A 190 -20.23 -46.19 -8.50
N GLN A 191 -19.42 -45.67 -9.42
CA GLN A 191 -19.83 -44.75 -10.48
C GLN A 191 -20.38 -45.51 -11.71
N ALA A 192 -20.45 -46.85 -11.71
CA ALA A 192 -20.82 -47.65 -12.90
C ALA A 192 -22.27 -47.49 -13.37
N ALA A 193 -23.19 -47.19 -12.44
CA ALA A 193 -24.61 -47.04 -12.74
C ALA A 193 -25.01 -45.63 -13.22
N LEU A 194 -24.10 -44.65 -13.16
CA LEU A 194 -24.37 -43.25 -13.49
C LEU A 194 -24.31 -43.01 -15.01
N SER A 195 -25.16 -42.09 -15.48
CA SER A 195 -25.16 -41.63 -16.87
C SER A 195 -23.94 -40.75 -17.18
N LYS A 196 -23.65 -40.53 -18.46
CA LYS A 196 -22.51 -39.69 -18.89
C LYS A 196 -22.65 -38.25 -18.40
N GLU A 197 -23.88 -37.75 -18.38
CA GLU A 197 -24.27 -36.42 -17.93
C GLU A 197 -24.07 -36.28 -16.42
N GLN A 198 -24.53 -37.27 -15.63
CA GLN A 198 -24.30 -37.29 -14.18
C GLN A 198 -22.81 -37.33 -13.82
N LEU A 199 -22.02 -38.12 -14.56
CA LEU A 199 -20.56 -38.16 -14.40
C LEU A 199 -19.92 -36.81 -14.76
N ALA A 200 -20.43 -36.11 -15.77
CA ALA A 200 -19.98 -34.76 -16.12
C ALA A 200 -20.34 -33.72 -15.05
N GLU A 201 -21.54 -33.78 -14.44
CA GLU A 201 -21.93 -32.92 -13.32
C GLU A 201 -20.99 -33.10 -12.11
N ILE A 202 -20.65 -34.35 -11.78
CA ILE A 202 -19.69 -34.71 -10.71
C ILE A 202 -18.28 -34.17 -11.03
N ALA A 203 -17.78 -34.41 -12.24
CA ALA A 203 -16.48 -33.94 -12.72
C ALA A 203 -16.38 -32.40 -12.70
N ASN A 204 -17.41 -31.71 -13.17
CA ASN A 204 -17.48 -30.25 -13.19
C ASN A 204 -17.54 -29.68 -11.77
N ALA A 205 -18.30 -30.27 -10.85
CA ALA A 205 -18.34 -29.81 -9.45
C ALA A 205 -16.98 -29.89 -8.75
N PHE A 206 -16.24 -31.00 -8.93
CA PHE A 206 -14.85 -31.10 -8.43
C PHE A 206 -13.94 -30.07 -9.09
N GLY A 207 -13.92 -30.02 -10.43
CA GLY A 207 -12.99 -29.20 -11.19
C GLY A 207 -13.22 -27.70 -10.99
N GLU A 208 -14.47 -27.24 -10.91
CA GLU A 208 -14.82 -25.87 -10.56
C GLU A 208 -14.34 -25.50 -9.16
N ARG A 209 -14.49 -26.40 -8.18
CA ARG A 209 -14.03 -26.16 -6.80
C ARG A 209 -12.51 -26.03 -6.70
N ILE A 210 -11.77 -26.93 -7.35
CA ILE A 210 -10.30 -26.86 -7.48
C ILE A 210 -9.85 -25.57 -8.20
N LYS A 211 -10.53 -25.21 -9.30
CA LYS A 211 -10.24 -24.01 -10.09
C LYS A 211 -10.52 -22.71 -9.32
N ALA A 212 -11.63 -22.65 -8.57
CA ALA A 212 -11.97 -21.52 -7.72
C ALA A 212 -10.94 -21.29 -6.59
N ALA A 213 -10.29 -22.37 -6.13
CA ALA A 213 -9.16 -22.31 -5.20
C ALA A 213 -7.81 -21.93 -5.86
N GLY A 214 -7.79 -21.66 -7.16
CA GLY A 214 -6.60 -21.27 -7.94
C GLY A 214 -5.71 -22.44 -8.37
N TYR A 215 -6.13 -23.69 -8.14
CA TYR A 215 -5.43 -24.89 -8.64
C TYR A 215 -5.91 -25.24 -10.06
N TYR A 216 -5.13 -26.06 -10.77
CA TYR A 216 -5.46 -26.46 -12.14
C TYR A 216 -6.03 -27.89 -12.15
N PRO A 217 -7.34 -28.07 -12.39
CA PRO A 217 -7.98 -29.38 -12.41
C PRO A 217 -7.65 -30.17 -13.68
N MET A 218 -7.73 -31.49 -13.57
CA MET A 218 -7.50 -32.47 -14.64
C MET A 218 -8.40 -33.69 -14.42
N ILE A 219 -8.82 -34.37 -15.47
CA ILE A 219 -9.51 -35.67 -15.37
C ILE A 219 -8.50 -36.79 -15.65
N TYR A 220 -8.52 -37.83 -14.83
CA TYR A 220 -7.85 -39.10 -15.10
C TYR A 220 -8.88 -40.20 -15.27
N ALA A 221 -8.66 -41.06 -16.27
CA ALA A 221 -9.38 -42.31 -16.46
C ALA A 221 -8.64 -43.22 -17.46
N ASN A 222 -8.87 -44.53 -17.35
CA ASN A 222 -8.46 -45.48 -18.38
C ASN A 222 -9.26 -45.36 -19.70
N ASP A 223 -8.66 -45.84 -20.79
CA ASP A 223 -9.23 -45.84 -22.15
C ASP A 223 -10.66 -46.42 -22.24
N TYR A 224 -11.02 -47.42 -21.41
CA TYR A 224 -12.38 -47.98 -21.42
C TYR A 224 -13.40 -46.98 -20.86
N TRP A 225 -13.07 -46.32 -19.75
CA TRP A 225 -13.93 -45.28 -19.17
C TRP A 225 -14.03 -44.06 -20.09
N LEU A 226 -12.92 -43.59 -20.65
CA LEU A 226 -12.88 -42.49 -21.61
C LEU A 226 -13.77 -42.73 -22.85
N ALA A 227 -13.80 -43.96 -23.38
CA ALA A 227 -14.62 -44.30 -24.54
C ALA A 227 -16.10 -44.58 -24.20
N ASN A 228 -16.36 -45.34 -23.13
CA ASN A 228 -17.68 -45.94 -22.91
C ASN A 228 -18.51 -45.23 -21.83
N ARG A 229 -17.86 -44.58 -20.86
CA ARG A 229 -18.49 -44.12 -19.60
C ARG A 229 -18.53 -42.62 -19.45
N LEU A 230 -17.46 -41.94 -19.85
CA LEU A 230 -17.37 -40.48 -19.81
C LEU A 230 -17.83 -39.88 -21.15
N ASP A 231 -18.31 -38.63 -21.11
CA ASP A 231 -18.38 -37.75 -22.26
C ASP A 231 -17.55 -36.51 -21.96
N ILE A 232 -16.32 -36.49 -22.47
CA ILE A 232 -15.38 -35.40 -22.22
C ILE A 232 -15.83 -34.10 -22.89
N SER A 233 -16.75 -34.13 -23.87
CA SER A 233 -17.30 -32.89 -24.44
C SER A 233 -18.17 -32.11 -23.45
N LEU A 234 -18.64 -32.76 -22.38
CA LEU A 234 -19.37 -32.15 -21.26
C LEU A 234 -18.44 -31.70 -20.11
N MET A 235 -17.12 -31.93 -20.22
CA MET A 235 -16.13 -31.68 -19.16
C MET A 235 -15.01 -30.77 -19.70
N ASN A 236 -14.95 -29.51 -19.25
CA ASN A 236 -13.99 -28.54 -19.78
C ASN A 236 -12.61 -28.63 -19.09
N TYR A 237 -12.02 -29.83 -19.09
CA TYR A 237 -10.77 -30.15 -18.41
C TYR A 237 -9.83 -30.98 -19.28
N PRO A 238 -8.51 -30.83 -19.08
CA PRO A 238 -7.54 -31.67 -19.77
C PRO A 238 -7.58 -33.12 -19.24
N VAL A 239 -7.23 -34.08 -20.10
CA VAL A 239 -7.29 -35.51 -19.80
C VAL A 239 -5.89 -36.12 -19.65
N TRP A 240 -5.69 -36.80 -18.52
CA TRP A 240 -4.63 -37.76 -18.28
C TRP A 240 -5.18 -39.17 -18.56
N ALA A 241 -4.79 -39.77 -19.67
CA ALA A 241 -5.33 -41.07 -20.09
C ALA A 241 -4.45 -42.22 -19.61
N ALA A 242 -5.05 -43.31 -19.10
CA ALA A 242 -4.34 -44.55 -18.83
C ALA A 242 -4.54 -45.60 -19.94
N ARG A 243 -3.42 -46.06 -20.52
CA ARG A 243 -3.39 -47.24 -21.40
C ARG A 243 -2.01 -47.89 -21.34
N TYR A 244 -1.93 -49.12 -20.87
CA TYR A 244 -0.66 -49.80 -20.67
C TYR A 244 -0.13 -50.44 -21.95
N SER A 245 1.18 -50.31 -22.19
CA SER A 245 1.92 -50.95 -23.29
C SER A 245 1.47 -50.60 -24.71
N ALA A 246 0.55 -49.64 -24.87
CA ALA A 246 0.07 -49.13 -26.15
C ALA A 246 -0.36 -47.66 -25.98
N ARG A 247 -0.22 -46.83 -27.03
CA ARG A 247 -0.65 -45.42 -27.00
C ARG A 247 -2.18 -45.32 -26.77
N PRO A 248 -2.71 -44.31 -26.04
CA PRO A 248 -4.15 -44.17 -25.78
C PRO A 248 -5.00 -44.17 -27.06
N VAL A 249 -6.22 -44.70 -26.98
CA VAL A 249 -7.25 -44.50 -28.02
C VAL A 249 -7.82 -43.08 -27.93
N TYR A 250 -7.93 -42.54 -26.71
CA TYR A 250 -8.34 -41.16 -26.49
C TYR A 250 -7.45 -40.18 -27.25
N GLN A 251 -8.06 -39.21 -27.95
CA GLN A 251 -7.34 -38.26 -28.80
C GLN A 251 -6.90 -37.03 -28.01
N ASN A 252 -5.65 -36.61 -28.21
CA ASN A 252 -5.04 -35.45 -27.54
C ASN A 252 -5.01 -35.53 -25.99
N PRO A 253 -4.55 -36.64 -25.38
CA PRO A 253 -4.27 -36.64 -23.94
C PRO A 253 -3.14 -35.64 -23.64
N VAL A 254 -3.29 -34.84 -22.58
CA VAL A 254 -2.21 -33.92 -22.14
C VAL A 254 -1.11 -34.66 -21.37
N MET A 255 -1.46 -35.84 -20.85
CA MET A 255 -0.59 -36.73 -20.09
C MET A 255 -1.05 -38.18 -20.31
N TRP A 256 -0.12 -39.13 -20.30
CA TRP A 256 -0.42 -40.54 -20.53
C TRP A 256 0.28 -41.44 -19.51
N GLN A 257 -0.49 -42.25 -18.78
CA GLN A 257 0.02 -43.36 -17.97
C GLN A 257 0.23 -44.59 -18.86
N ALA A 258 1.51 -44.88 -19.14
CA ALA A 258 1.95 -45.80 -20.18
C ALA A 258 2.25 -47.22 -19.69
N SER A 259 2.48 -47.39 -18.39
CA SER A 259 2.80 -48.67 -17.76
C SER A 259 2.51 -48.60 -16.28
N SER A 260 2.02 -49.69 -15.68
CA SER A 260 1.92 -49.94 -14.24
C SER A 260 2.96 -50.96 -13.72
N THR A 261 3.97 -51.24 -14.55
CA THR A 261 5.02 -52.23 -14.30
C THR A 261 6.43 -51.67 -14.54
N GLY A 262 6.53 -50.33 -14.61
CA GLY A 262 7.78 -49.62 -14.79
C GLY A 262 8.74 -49.76 -13.62
N ARG A 263 9.99 -49.32 -13.84
CA ARG A 263 11.08 -49.36 -12.88
C ARG A 263 11.83 -48.03 -12.91
N VAL A 264 11.97 -47.42 -11.73
CA VAL A 264 12.67 -46.15 -11.50
C VAL A 264 13.58 -46.33 -10.28
N ASN A 265 14.82 -45.86 -10.37
CA ASN A 265 15.77 -45.92 -9.26
C ASN A 265 15.23 -45.17 -8.03
N GLY A 266 15.42 -45.76 -6.84
CA GLY A 266 14.88 -45.21 -5.60
C GLY A 266 13.45 -45.64 -5.26
N ILE A 267 12.79 -46.43 -6.11
CA ILE A 267 11.50 -47.07 -5.80
C ILE A 267 11.66 -48.59 -5.82
N SER A 268 11.13 -49.25 -4.78
CA SER A 268 11.09 -50.72 -4.73
C SER A 268 9.82 -51.25 -5.38
N GLY A 269 9.95 -52.22 -6.28
CA GLY A 269 8.81 -52.85 -6.96
C GLY A 269 8.45 -52.17 -8.28
N ASN A 270 7.16 -52.17 -8.61
CA ASN A 270 6.62 -51.54 -9.82
C ASN A 270 6.23 -50.10 -9.53
N VAL A 271 6.35 -49.24 -10.54
CA VAL A 271 5.86 -47.85 -10.52
C VAL A 271 5.20 -47.51 -11.84
N ASP A 272 4.22 -46.62 -11.76
CA ASP A 272 3.43 -46.20 -12.90
C ASP A 272 4.18 -45.09 -13.64
N ILE A 273 4.39 -45.26 -14.94
CA ILE A 273 5.20 -44.35 -15.77
C ILE A 273 4.31 -43.45 -16.60
N ASN A 274 4.57 -42.15 -16.52
CA ASN A 274 3.79 -41.11 -17.19
C ASN A 274 4.62 -40.31 -18.18
N PHE A 275 3.97 -39.87 -19.26
CA PHE A 275 4.53 -38.93 -20.24
C PHE A 275 3.64 -37.70 -20.37
N GLN A 276 4.23 -36.51 -20.21
CA GLN A 276 3.58 -35.21 -20.37
C GLN A 276 3.68 -34.75 -21.83
N TYR A 277 2.57 -34.25 -22.38
CA TYR A 277 2.46 -33.72 -23.74
C TYR A 277 2.06 -32.24 -23.80
N THR A 278 1.67 -31.63 -22.67
CA THR A 278 1.30 -30.20 -22.58
C THR A 278 2.06 -29.52 -21.46
N ASP A 279 2.64 -28.34 -21.72
CA ASP A 279 3.26 -27.54 -20.67
C ASP A 279 2.17 -26.86 -19.82
N PHE A 280 2.21 -27.10 -18.51
CA PHE A 280 1.28 -26.50 -17.55
C PHE A 280 1.83 -25.20 -16.94
N SER A 281 3.08 -24.82 -17.18
CA SER A 281 3.68 -23.59 -16.64
C SER A 281 2.90 -22.29 -16.94
N PRO A 282 2.20 -22.13 -18.09
CA PRO A 282 1.40 -20.93 -18.36
C PRO A 282 0.08 -20.87 -17.57
N VAL A 283 -0.39 -22.01 -17.03
CA VAL A 283 -1.68 -22.13 -16.32
C VAL A 283 -1.52 -22.46 -14.82
N ILE A 284 -0.32 -22.82 -14.39
CA ILE A 284 0.07 -23.00 -12.97
C ILE A 284 1.22 -22.03 -12.66
N PRO A 285 0.93 -20.73 -12.47
CA PRO A 285 1.96 -19.74 -12.20
C PRO A 285 2.66 -19.97 -10.86
N ALA A 286 3.99 -19.81 -10.87
CA ALA A 286 4.86 -19.96 -9.70
C ALA A 286 4.51 -19.00 -8.54
N ASN A 287 4.09 -17.78 -8.88
CA ASN A 287 3.64 -16.77 -7.92
C ASN A 287 2.15 -16.53 -8.12
N THR A 288 1.33 -16.75 -7.09
CA THR A 288 -0.13 -16.64 -7.22
C THR A 288 -0.86 -16.47 -5.89
N TRP A 289 -2.04 -15.85 -5.96
CA TRP A 289 -3.03 -15.83 -4.89
C TRP A 289 -3.93 -17.07 -4.99
N ARG A 290 -4.18 -17.73 -3.85
CA ARG A 290 -5.16 -18.82 -3.74
C ARG A 290 -6.20 -18.49 -2.67
N THR A 291 -7.47 -18.75 -2.95
CA THR A 291 -8.56 -18.58 -1.99
C THR A 291 -9.17 -19.94 -1.66
N ILE A 292 -8.81 -20.49 -0.50
CA ILE A 292 -9.19 -21.82 -0.04
C ILE A 292 -10.14 -21.62 1.14
N ASN A 293 -11.35 -22.16 1.07
CA ASN A 293 -12.36 -22.04 2.16
C ASN A 293 -12.63 -20.60 2.63
N GLY A 294 -12.65 -19.65 1.67
CA GLY A 294 -12.84 -18.22 1.94
C GLY A 294 -11.63 -17.50 2.53
N GLN A 295 -10.51 -18.21 2.73
CA GLN A 295 -9.25 -17.69 3.25
C GLN A 295 -8.25 -17.47 2.10
N THR A 296 -7.64 -16.29 2.05
CA THR A 296 -6.74 -15.88 0.97
C THR A 296 -5.28 -15.98 1.39
N TYR A 297 -4.49 -16.63 0.55
CA TYR A 297 -3.09 -16.99 0.75
C TYR A 297 -2.26 -16.54 -0.47
N TYR A 298 -0.99 -16.17 -0.24
CA TYR A 298 -0.03 -15.94 -1.31
C TYR A 298 1.00 -17.08 -1.37
N TYR A 299 1.30 -17.52 -2.59
CA TYR A 299 2.31 -18.51 -2.88
C TYR A 299 3.37 -17.84 -3.75
N GLN A 300 4.64 -18.03 -3.39
CA GLN A 300 5.79 -17.57 -4.16
C GLN A 300 6.67 -18.78 -4.47
N ASN A 301 7.02 -18.99 -5.73
CA ASN A 301 7.65 -20.21 -6.22
C ASN A 301 6.95 -21.49 -5.71
N TYR A 302 5.62 -21.52 -5.80
CA TYR A 302 4.72 -22.55 -5.28
C TYR A 302 4.71 -22.73 -3.76
N VAL A 303 5.52 -22.01 -2.98
CA VAL A 303 5.56 -22.13 -1.51
C VAL A 303 4.64 -21.08 -0.85
N LYS A 304 3.72 -21.53 0.01
CA LYS A 304 2.84 -20.66 0.81
C LYS A 304 3.68 -19.76 1.72
N GLN A 305 3.47 -18.45 1.62
CA GLN A 305 4.22 -17.44 2.36
C GLN A 305 3.62 -17.20 3.76
N LYS A 306 4.49 -17.03 4.77
CA LYS A 306 4.12 -16.86 6.19
C LYS A 306 5.06 -15.85 6.87
N ASN A 307 4.53 -15.05 7.79
CA ASN A 307 5.24 -13.99 8.52
C ASN A 307 6.10 -13.07 7.64
N ASN A 308 5.62 -12.74 6.43
CA ASN A 308 6.43 -12.09 5.40
C ASN A 308 5.66 -10.99 4.67
N TRP A 309 6.39 -9.95 4.26
CA TRP A 309 5.91 -8.92 3.34
C TRP A 309 6.06 -9.38 1.89
N ILE A 310 5.00 -9.25 1.13
CA ILE A 310 4.92 -9.63 -0.29
C ILE A 310 4.71 -8.38 -1.12
N ASN A 311 5.59 -8.14 -2.09
CA ASN A 311 5.33 -7.21 -3.18
C ASN A 311 4.77 -8.00 -4.36
N ASP A 312 3.51 -7.76 -4.68
CA ASP A 312 2.83 -8.37 -5.82
C ASP A 312 2.35 -7.24 -6.74
N SER A 313 2.95 -7.16 -7.94
CA SER A 313 2.70 -6.11 -8.94
C SER A 313 2.75 -4.67 -8.40
N GLY A 314 3.71 -4.38 -7.51
CA GLY A 314 3.91 -3.05 -6.92
C GLY A 314 3.02 -2.74 -5.72
N SER A 315 2.07 -3.61 -5.37
CA SER A 315 1.28 -3.52 -4.13
C SER A 315 1.93 -4.38 -3.03
N TRP A 316 2.01 -3.86 -1.82
CA TRP A 316 2.52 -4.61 -0.65
C TRP A 316 1.38 -5.26 0.13
N TYR A 317 1.63 -6.46 0.66
CA TYR A 317 0.72 -7.24 1.50
C TYR A 317 1.52 -7.93 2.61
N TYR A 318 0.91 -8.22 3.75
CA TYR A 318 1.56 -8.98 4.83
C TYR A 318 0.86 -10.31 5.08
N MET A 319 1.62 -11.41 4.98
CA MET A 319 1.12 -12.75 5.26
C MET A 319 1.40 -13.09 6.72
N ASN A 320 0.38 -13.46 7.48
CA ASN A 320 0.50 -13.75 8.91
C ASN A 320 1.19 -15.11 9.19
N GLY A 321 1.23 -15.56 10.45
CA GLY A 321 1.84 -16.84 10.83
C GLY A 321 1.18 -18.09 10.25
N ASP A 322 -0.11 -18.02 9.93
CA ASP A 322 -0.88 -19.10 9.29
C ASP A 322 -0.74 -19.07 7.74
N GLY A 323 -0.26 -17.93 7.23
CA GLY A 323 -0.12 -17.60 5.81
C GLY A 323 -1.30 -16.82 5.23
N LEU A 324 -2.20 -16.32 6.08
CA LEU A 324 -3.37 -15.52 5.69
C LEU A 324 -2.97 -14.09 5.35
N ALA A 325 -3.60 -13.52 4.32
CA ALA A 325 -3.48 -12.11 3.98
C ALA A 325 -4.02 -11.23 5.13
N SER A 326 -3.17 -10.37 5.68
CA SER A 326 -3.53 -9.49 6.80
C SER A 326 -4.38 -8.30 6.33
N LYS A 327 -5.28 -7.84 7.19
CA LYS A 327 -6.28 -6.79 6.93
C LYS A 327 -6.46 -5.90 8.15
N GLY A 328 -6.77 -4.64 7.94
CA GLY A 328 -6.86 -3.62 8.98
C GLY A 328 -5.49 -3.25 9.56
N TRP A 329 -5.49 -2.90 10.85
CA TRP A 329 -4.27 -2.51 11.57
C TRP A 329 -3.29 -3.68 11.76
N LEU A 330 -2.02 -3.45 11.41
CA LEU A 330 -0.90 -4.35 11.66
C LEU A 330 0.19 -3.61 12.43
N ASN A 331 0.60 -4.14 13.59
CA ASN A 331 1.90 -3.80 14.17
C ASN A 331 2.92 -4.85 13.72
N HIS A 332 3.98 -4.44 13.04
CA HIS A 332 5.08 -5.30 12.64
C HIS A 332 6.40 -4.64 13.03
N SER A 333 7.24 -5.34 13.78
CA SER A 333 8.55 -4.85 14.25
C SER A 333 8.50 -3.48 14.95
N GLY A 334 7.43 -3.24 15.73
CA GLY A 334 7.23 -1.98 16.48
C GLY A 334 6.68 -0.82 15.65
N LYS A 335 6.43 -1.03 14.34
CA LYS A 335 5.86 -0.04 13.42
C LYS A 335 4.41 -0.39 13.11
N ASP A 336 3.57 0.64 13.01
CA ASP A 336 2.14 0.50 12.71
C ASP A 336 1.88 0.72 11.22
N TYR A 337 1.09 -0.16 10.61
CA TYR A 337 0.67 -0.16 9.21
C TYR A 337 -0.86 -0.35 9.14
N TYR A 338 -1.45 0.00 8.01
CA TYR A 338 -2.84 -0.37 7.69
C TYR A 338 -2.87 -1.13 6.37
N LEU A 339 -3.55 -2.27 6.39
CA LEU A 339 -3.85 -3.09 5.22
C LEU A 339 -5.34 -2.89 4.89
N ASP A 340 -5.67 -2.61 3.65
CA ASP A 340 -7.05 -2.37 3.22
C ASP A 340 -7.99 -3.52 3.61
N ASP A 341 -9.14 -3.20 4.19
CA ASP A 341 -10.06 -4.18 4.78
C ASP A 341 -10.63 -5.16 3.73
N SER A 342 -10.73 -4.72 2.47
CA SER A 342 -11.27 -5.52 1.37
C SER A 342 -10.20 -6.37 0.67
N THR A 343 -9.03 -5.80 0.38
CA THR A 343 -7.98 -6.40 -0.47
C THR A 343 -6.71 -6.85 0.28
N GLY A 344 -6.48 -6.37 1.50
CA GLY A 344 -5.22 -6.59 2.24
C GLY A 344 -4.02 -5.78 1.73
N LYS A 345 -4.23 -4.87 0.75
CA LYS A 345 -3.18 -3.98 0.23
C LYS A 345 -2.73 -2.99 1.29
N MET A 346 -1.42 -2.85 1.49
CA MET A 346 -0.83 -1.84 2.35
C MET A 346 -1.22 -0.43 1.88
N VAL A 347 -1.76 0.36 2.79
CA VAL A 347 -2.19 1.72 2.54
C VAL A 347 -1.00 2.68 2.67
N THR A 348 -0.93 3.64 1.75
CA THR A 348 -0.06 4.82 1.82
C THR A 348 -0.91 6.08 1.65
N GLY A 349 -0.47 7.19 2.21
CA GLY A 349 -1.24 8.43 2.30
C GLY A 349 -2.34 8.39 3.36
N TRP A 350 -3.39 9.18 3.15
CA TRP A 350 -4.48 9.38 4.10
C TRP A 350 -5.46 8.20 4.15
N LYS A 351 -5.76 7.72 5.36
CA LYS A 351 -6.83 6.75 5.65
C LYS A 351 -7.72 7.24 6.78
N MET A 352 -9.02 7.23 6.55
CA MET A 352 -10.01 7.33 7.63
C MET A 352 -10.30 5.93 8.18
N ASP A 353 -10.17 5.74 9.50
CA ASP A 353 -10.69 4.58 10.24
C ASP A 353 -11.56 5.10 11.39
N LYS A 354 -12.79 4.60 11.51
CA LYS A 354 -13.74 4.93 12.61
C LYS A 354 -13.90 6.44 12.92
N GLY A 355 -13.87 7.29 11.88
CA GLY A 355 -14.01 8.74 12.01
C GLY A 355 -12.74 9.48 12.42
N GLN A 356 -11.60 8.80 12.48
CA GLN A 356 -10.28 9.38 12.72
C GLN A 356 -9.42 9.29 11.45
N TRP A 357 -8.67 10.34 11.16
CA TRP A 357 -7.73 10.37 10.04
C TRP A 357 -6.32 9.99 10.49
N TYR A 358 -5.68 9.17 9.69
CA TYR A 358 -4.30 8.70 9.85
C TYR A 358 -3.55 8.91 8.54
N TYR A 359 -2.24 9.18 8.61
CA TYR A 359 -1.38 9.28 7.43
C TYR A 359 -0.30 8.20 7.47
N PHE A 360 -0.20 7.43 6.40
CA PHE A 360 0.82 6.42 6.22
C PHE A 360 1.86 6.93 5.21
N GLY A 361 3.14 6.86 5.56
CA GLY A 361 4.22 7.31 4.68
C GLY A 361 4.34 6.46 3.41
N SER A 362 5.30 6.79 2.55
CA SER A 362 5.57 6.01 1.32
C SER A 362 6.02 4.56 1.61
N SER A 363 6.56 4.28 2.80
CA SER A 363 6.84 2.92 3.29
C SER A 363 5.63 2.21 3.92
N GLY A 364 4.46 2.86 3.96
CA GLY A 364 3.25 2.36 4.63
C GLY A 364 3.24 2.51 6.15
N GLU A 365 4.27 3.13 6.74
CA GLU A 365 4.37 3.34 8.19
C GLU A 365 3.52 4.53 8.66
N LEU A 366 2.79 4.36 9.76
CA LEU A 366 1.98 5.40 10.39
C LEU A 366 2.85 6.58 10.84
N SER A 367 2.59 7.75 10.26
CA SER A 367 3.24 9.00 10.64
C SER A 367 2.65 9.56 11.93
N LYS A 368 3.52 10.12 12.78
CA LYS A 368 3.22 10.72 14.09
C LYS A 368 3.92 12.07 14.18
N GLY A 369 3.28 13.08 14.77
CA GLY A 369 3.77 14.47 14.74
C GLY A 369 3.49 15.17 13.41
N TRP A 370 4.38 16.08 13.01
CA TRP A 370 4.27 16.83 11.75
C TRP A 370 4.39 15.95 10.51
N ILE A 371 3.47 16.16 9.58
CA ILE A 371 3.35 15.48 8.29
C ILE A 371 3.40 16.55 7.20
N ASN A 372 4.28 16.38 6.20
CA ASN A 372 4.24 17.17 4.96
C ASN A 372 3.66 16.30 3.85
N ASP A 373 2.43 16.59 3.43
CA ASP A 373 1.82 15.97 2.25
C ASP A 373 1.81 17.00 1.12
N LYS A 374 2.75 16.85 0.18
CA LYS A 374 2.87 17.67 -1.04
C LYS A 374 2.97 19.18 -0.77
N GLY A 375 3.66 19.57 0.30
CA GLY A 375 3.87 20.97 0.70
C GLY A 375 2.84 21.52 1.69
N ILE A 376 1.72 20.81 1.91
CA ILE A 376 0.75 21.13 2.97
C ILE A 376 1.20 20.42 4.25
N TRP A 377 1.25 21.17 5.35
CA TRP A 377 1.60 20.62 6.66
C TRP A 377 0.35 20.22 7.42
N TYR A 378 0.43 19.08 8.11
CA TYR A 378 -0.58 18.55 9.02
C TYR A 378 0.12 18.09 10.30
N TYR A 379 -0.63 17.85 11.36
CA TYR A 379 -0.09 17.28 12.59
C TYR A 379 -0.94 16.12 13.08
N SER A 380 -0.29 15.08 13.61
CA SER A 380 -0.92 13.93 14.22
C SER A 380 -0.36 13.69 15.63
N ASN A 381 -1.20 13.21 16.55
CA ASN A 381 -0.78 12.97 17.94
C ASN A 381 0.09 11.70 18.08
N GLY A 382 0.47 11.34 19.32
CA GLY A 382 1.28 10.15 19.59
C GLY A 382 0.63 8.81 19.18
N GLN A 383 -0.68 8.81 18.95
CA GLN A 383 -1.46 7.69 18.42
C GLN A 383 -1.63 7.74 16.89
N GLY A 384 -1.03 8.72 16.21
CA GLY A 384 -1.11 8.94 14.76
C GLY A 384 -2.44 9.52 14.28
N VAL A 385 -3.33 9.96 15.19
CA VAL A 385 -4.59 10.60 14.82
C VAL A 385 -4.34 12.06 14.44
N MET A 386 -4.74 12.45 13.24
CA MET A 386 -4.71 13.83 12.75
C MET A 386 -5.43 14.78 13.72
N GLN A 387 -4.83 15.95 13.97
CA GLN A 387 -5.37 16.99 14.83
C GLN A 387 -5.98 18.14 14.00
N THR A 388 -6.90 18.87 14.62
CA THR A 388 -7.52 20.10 14.09
C THR A 388 -7.62 21.14 15.22
N GLY A 389 -7.83 22.42 14.88
CA GLY A 389 -7.88 23.53 15.81
C GLY A 389 -6.50 24.03 16.26
N TRP A 390 -6.45 24.69 17.43
CA TRP A 390 -5.21 25.21 18.00
C TRP A 390 -4.30 24.07 18.48
N LEU A 391 -3.07 24.05 18.00
CA LEU A 391 -1.99 23.17 18.44
C LEU A 391 -0.93 24.01 19.18
N GLU A 392 -0.42 23.50 20.30
CA GLU A 392 0.78 24.04 20.94
C GLU A 392 1.85 22.96 21.01
N GLU A 393 3.06 23.27 20.53
CA GLU A 393 4.19 22.35 20.50
C GLU A 393 5.51 23.13 20.65
N ASN A 394 6.39 22.67 21.55
CA ASN A 394 7.69 23.29 21.80
C ASN A 394 7.62 24.81 22.08
N GLY A 395 6.55 25.26 22.77
CA GLY A 395 6.30 26.67 23.09
C GLY A 395 5.85 27.54 21.91
N ARG A 396 5.58 26.93 20.75
CA ARG A 396 5.00 27.59 19.57
C ARG A 396 3.55 27.17 19.42
N ARG A 397 2.73 28.10 18.94
CA ARG A 397 1.29 27.88 18.74
C ARG A 397 0.94 27.98 17.26
N TYR A 398 0.21 27.00 16.78
CA TYR A 398 -0.18 26.80 15.38
C TYR A 398 -1.71 26.66 15.32
N PHE A 399 -2.29 26.89 14.14
CA PHE A 399 -3.68 26.55 13.88
C PHE A 399 -3.78 25.54 12.74
N LEU A 400 -4.52 24.45 12.98
CA LEU A 400 -4.85 23.43 12.02
C LEU A 400 -6.32 23.61 11.64
N GLU A 401 -6.62 23.76 10.36
CA GLU A 401 -7.99 23.91 9.86
C GLU A 401 -8.81 22.63 10.07
N ASN A 402 -10.12 22.68 9.77
CA ASN A 402 -10.99 21.49 9.83
C ASN A 402 -10.55 20.37 8.86
N SER A 403 -9.77 20.69 7.84
CA SER A 403 -9.09 19.77 6.91
C SER A 403 -7.86 19.09 7.52
N GLY A 404 -7.40 19.55 8.70
CA GLY A 404 -6.10 19.22 9.30
C GLY A 404 -4.92 20.05 8.77
N ALA A 405 -5.11 20.85 7.72
CA ALA A 405 -4.05 21.65 7.12
C ALA A 405 -3.62 22.80 8.05
N MET A 406 -2.32 23.00 8.20
CA MET A 406 -1.75 24.08 9.00
C MET A 406 -1.94 25.42 8.29
N ALA A 407 -2.66 26.33 8.94
CA ALA A 407 -2.95 27.67 8.43
C ALA A 407 -1.70 28.56 8.39
N LYS A 408 -1.74 29.53 7.48
CA LYS A 408 -0.76 30.62 7.33
C LYS A 408 -1.52 31.91 7.00
N GLY A 409 -0.96 33.06 7.39
CA GLY A 409 -1.61 34.36 7.28
C GLY A 409 -2.75 34.53 8.30
N TRP A 410 -3.73 35.36 7.93
CA TRP A 410 -4.87 35.70 8.78
C TRP A 410 -5.89 34.56 8.90
N ILE A 411 -6.24 34.20 10.14
CA ILE A 411 -7.43 33.40 10.45
C ILE A 411 -8.37 34.17 11.36
N ASN A 412 -9.67 33.91 11.21
CA ASN A 412 -10.68 34.34 12.18
C ASN A 412 -11.14 33.13 13.01
N GLN A 413 -11.16 33.27 14.33
CA GLN A 413 -11.68 32.27 15.27
C GLN A 413 -12.52 32.99 16.32
N ASN A 414 -13.83 32.72 16.35
CA ASN A 414 -14.80 33.34 17.28
C ASN A 414 -14.72 34.88 17.27
N ASP A 415 -14.84 35.48 16.08
CA ASP A 415 -14.76 36.93 15.82
C ASP A 415 -13.42 37.60 16.16
N GLN A 416 -12.41 36.82 16.55
CA GLN A 416 -11.05 37.29 16.80
C GLN A 416 -10.12 36.93 15.64
N TRP A 417 -9.33 37.89 15.18
CA TRP A 417 -8.33 37.70 14.13
C TRP A 417 -6.96 37.37 14.73
N TYR A 418 -6.28 36.40 14.13
CA TYR A 418 -4.95 35.94 14.49
C TYR A 418 -4.10 35.84 13.22
N TYR A 419 -2.78 36.08 13.31
CA TYR A 419 -1.86 35.93 12.19
C TYR A 419 -0.87 34.80 12.46
N LEU A 420 -0.82 33.83 11.54
CA LEU A 420 0.19 32.77 11.52
C LEU A 420 1.26 33.16 10.49
N ASP A 421 2.54 33.12 10.86
CA ASP A 421 3.63 33.48 9.96
C ASP A 421 3.81 32.46 8.80
N SER A 422 4.82 32.67 7.96
CA SER A 422 5.13 31.78 6.82
C SER A 422 5.52 30.35 7.25
N SER A 423 5.87 30.14 8.52
CA SER A 423 6.11 28.84 9.16
C SER A 423 4.89 28.27 9.92
N GLY A 424 3.78 29.01 9.96
CA GLY A 424 2.53 28.64 10.64
C GLY A 424 2.46 29.04 12.12
N VAL A 425 3.47 29.75 12.63
CA VAL A 425 3.55 30.12 14.06
C VAL A 425 2.76 31.39 14.32
N LEU A 426 1.98 31.42 15.41
CA LEU A 426 1.21 32.57 15.85
C LEU A 426 2.12 33.76 16.18
N SER A 427 2.00 34.82 15.39
CA SER A 427 2.65 36.10 15.63
C SER A 427 1.98 36.87 16.78
N LYS A 428 2.78 37.70 17.45
CA LYS A 428 2.37 38.59 18.55
C LYS A 428 3.06 39.95 18.39
N GLY A 429 2.47 41.01 18.92
CA GLY A 429 2.96 42.38 18.74
C GLY A 429 2.76 42.87 17.30
N TRP A 430 3.71 43.67 16.80
CA TRP A 430 3.69 44.21 15.45
C TRP A 430 3.87 43.14 14.37
N ILE A 431 2.97 43.14 13.39
CA ILE A 431 2.93 42.24 12.24
C ILE A 431 3.02 43.09 10.96
N ASN A 432 3.95 42.76 10.07
CA ASN A 432 3.95 43.29 8.70
C ASN A 432 3.37 42.22 7.77
N ASP A 433 2.24 42.51 7.14
CA ASP A 433 1.63 41.67 6.12
C ASP A 433 1.59 42.45 4.80
N ASN A 434 2.48 42.06 3.88
CA ASN A 434 2.65 42.68 2.56
C ASN A 434 2.74 44.23 2.59
N GLY A 435 3.53 44.79 3.51
CA GLY A 435 3.72 46.22 3.66
C GLY A 435 2.68 46.94 4.53
N SER A 436 1.56 46.30 4.88
CA SER A 436 0.61 46.80 5.86
C SER A 436 1.02 46.36 7.27
N TRP A 437 1.07 47.31 8.21
CA TRP A 437 1.35 47.02 9.61
C TRP A 437 0.07 46.78 10.40
N TYR A 438 0.10 45.83 11.32
CA TYR A 438 -0.97 45.46 12.25
C TYR A 438 -0.36 45.24 13.63
N TYR A 439 -1.18 45.25 14.68
CA TYR A 439 -0.74 44.90 16.02
C TYR A 439 -1.62 43.80 16.63
N SER A 440 -1.02 42.91 17.39
CA SER A 440 -1.67 41.81 18.11
C SER A 440 -1.19 41.75 19.56
N ASN A 441 -2.08 41.40 20.48
CA ASN A 441 -1.75 41.36 21.92
C ASN A 441 -0.98 40.07 22.31
N ASP A 442 -0.66 39.91 23.59
CA ASP A 442 0.06 38.74 24.11
C ASP A 442 -0.65 37.38 23.90
N GLN A 443 -1.94 37.40 23.57
CA GLN A 443 -2.73 36.21 23.20
C GLN A 443 -2.75 35.95 21.69
N GLY A 444 -2.17 36.85 20.89
CA GLY A 444 -2.15 36.82 19.42
C GLY A 444 -3.39 37.43 18.76
N VAL A 445 -4.29 38.05 19.54
CA VAL A 445 -5.51 38.67 19.00
C VAL A 445 -5.18 40.03 18.40
N MET A 446 -5.53 40.24 17.13
CA MET A 446 -5.41 41.51 16.42
C MET A 446 -6.15 42.64 17.15
N GLN A 447 -5.52 43.79 17.28
CA GLN A 447 -6.09 44.99 17.90
C GLN A 447 -6.64 45.98 16.86
N THR A 448 -7.63 46.77 17.26
CA THR A 448 -8.20 47.90 16.50
C THR A 448 -8.38 49.10 17.44
N GLY A 449 -8.47 50.30 16.89
CA GLY A 449 -8.56 51.55 17.66
C GLY A 449 -7.20 52.07 18.12
N TRP A 450 -7.20 52.82 19.22
CA TRP A 450 -5.98 53.39 19.79
C TRP A 450 -5.10 52.31 20.44
N LEU A 451 -3.80 52.36 20.17
CA LEU A 451 -2.76 51.56 20.82
C LEU A 451 -1.72 52.49 21.43
N GLU A 452 -1.24 52.16 22.62
CA GLU A 452 -0.14 52.86 23.29
C GLU A 452 1.02 51.89 23.48
N GLU A 453 2.21 52.27 23.00
CA GLU A 453 3.43 51.47 23.13
C GLU A 453 4.57 52.38 23.60
N GLY A 454 5.00 52.19 24.85
CA GLY A 454 5.99 53.04 25.51
C GLY A 454 5.52 54.49 25.65
N LYS A 455 6.11 55.41 24.88
CA LYS A 455 5.73 56.84 24.82
C LYS A 455 4.97 57.21 23.53
N SER A 456 4.72 56.25 22.65
CA SER A 456 4.11 56.50 21.34
C SER A 456 2.66 56.01 21.34
N ARG A 457 1.79 56.77 20.70
CA ARG A 457 0.39 56.39 20.44
C ARG A 457 0.23 56.10 18.95
N TYR A 458 -0.53 55.07 18.63
CA TYR A 458 -0.79 54.58 17.28
C TYR A 458 -2.31 54.42 17.11
N PHE A 459 -2.78 54.39 15.88
CA PHE A 459 -4.18 54.05 15.60
C PHE A 459 -4.27 52.92 14.58
N LEU A 460 -4.89 51.81 14.98
CA LEU A 460 -5.19 50.67 14.13
C LEU A 460 -6.61 50.86 13.59
N LYS A 461 -6.76 50.85 12.26
CA LYS A 461 -8.06 51.02 11.58
C LYS A 461 -8.99 49.85 11.94
N GLY A 462 -10.28 49.96 11.62
CA GLY A 462 -11.25 48.86 11.83
C GLY A 462 -10.87 47.54 11.13
N SER A 463 -10.02 47.61 10.09
CA SER A 463 -9.41 46.47 9.41
C SER A 463 -8.10 45.97 10.05
N GLY A 464 -7.73 46.44 11.25
CA GLY A 464 -6.47 46.16 11.94
C GLY A 464 -5.24 46.91 11.41
N VAL A 465 -5.28 47.39 10.16
CA VAL A 465 -4.14 48.09 9.53
C VAL A 465 -3.84 49.41 10.25
N MET A 466 -2.58 49.65 10.60
CA MET A 466 -2.06 50.89 11.19
C MET A 466 -2.34 52.11 10.31
N ALA A 467 -2.62 53.26 10.94
CA ALA A 467 -2.76 54.54 10.30
C ALA A 467 -1.40 55.22 10.07
N THR A 468 -1.29 55.91 8.94
CA THR A 468 -0.18 56.80 8.56
C THR A 468 -0.77 58.02 7.87
N GLY A 469 -0.17 59.19 8.03
CA GLY A 469 -0.67 60.45 7.50
C GLY A 469 -1.86 61.02 8.29
N TRP A 470 -2.59 61.93 7.64
CA TRP A 470 -3.76 62.61 8.21
C TRP A 470 -4.94 61.67 8.45
N ARG A 471 -5.61 61.82 9.61
CA ARG A 471 -6.81 61.05 9.95
C ARG A 471 -7.75 61.84 10.87
N GLU A 472 -9.01 61.98 10.45
CA GLU A 472 -10.08 62.55 11.28
C GLU A 472 -10.72 61.47 12.17
N MET A 473 -10.84 61.74 13.47
CA MET A 473 -11.45 60.86 14.47
C MET A 473 -12.09 61.71 15.57
N ASP A 474 -13.30 61.37 16.02
CA ASP A 474 -13.99 62.04 17.13
C ASP A 474 -14.01 63.59 17.04
N GLY A 475 -14.26 64.10 15.83
CA GLY A 475 -14.35 65.52 15.50
C GLY A 475 -13.02 66.29 15.53
N ALA A 476 -11.88 65.60 15.44
CA ALA A 476 -10.56 66.24 15.35
C ALA A 476 -9.63 65.52 14.37
N TRP A 477 -8.72 66.27 13.77
CA TRP A 477 -7.64 65.72 12.94
C TRP A 477 -6.45 65.31 13.80
N TYR A 478 -5.85 64.19 13.43
CA TYR A 478 -4.60 63.66 13.96
C TYR A 478 -3.65 63.40 12.79
N TYR A 479 -2.36 63.48 13.02
CA TYR A 479 -1.34 63.11 12.04
C TYR A 479 -0.49 61.97 12.59
N PHE A 480 -0.27 60.95 11.78
CA PHE A 480 0.60 59.81 12.08
C PHE A 480 1.82 59.84 11.15
N ASP A 481 3.02 59.70 11.70
CA ASP A 481 4.25 59.66 10.90
C ASP A 481 4.33 58.40 10.01
N SER A 482 5.38 58.28 9.20
CA SER A 482 5.59 57.11 8.32
C SER A 482 5.82 55.79 9.07
N SER A 483 6.12 55.84 10.37
CA SER A 483 6.15 54.68 11.27
C SER A 483 4.86 54.49 12.07
N GLY A 484 3.82 55.28 11.79
CA GLY A 484 2.50 55.22 12.42
C GLY A 484 2.39 55.85 13.79
N ARG A 485 3.42 56.57 14.27
CA ARG A 485 3.37 57.27 15.56
C ARG A 485 2.56 58.56 15.41
N MET A 486 1.64 58.78 16.33
CA MET A 486 0.87 60.02 16.43
C MET A 486 1.80 61.19 16.76
N SER A 487 1.81 62.21 15.91
CA SER A 487 2.59 63.43 16.12
C SER A 487 2.01 64.31 17.22
N VAL A 488 2.89 65.01 17.92
CA VAL A 488 2.60 65.94 19.02
C VAL A 488 3.51 67.16 18.92
N GLY A 489 3.02 68.32 19.34
CA GLY A 489 3.69 69.61 19.18
C GLY A 489 3.70 70.12 17.74
N MET A 490 4.68 70.97 17.43
CA MET A 490 4.91 71.51 16.08
C MET A 490 5.25 70.37 15.10
N THR A 491 4.45 70.22 14.05
CA THR A 491 4.57 69.16 13.03
C THR A 491 4.63 69.78 11.65
N ASP A 492 5.66 69.45 10.86
CA ASP A 492 5.72 69.78 9.43
C ASP A 492 5.08 68.66 8.61
N VAL A 493 4.20 69.04 7.67
CA VAL A 493 3.70 68.13 6.64
C VAL A 493 3.76 68.84 5.29
N ASN A 494 4.70 68.42 4.43
CA ASN A 494 4.93 68.98 3.10
C ASN A 494 5.23 70.49 3.08
N GLY A 495 5.96 71.00 4.09
CA GLY A 495 6.30 72.42 4.20
C GLY A 495 5.18 73.31 4.74
N LEU A 496 4.09 72.73 5.24
CA LEU A 496 3.08 73.40 6.04
C LEU A 496 3.24 73.00 7.51
N HIS A 497 3.16 73.98 8.41
CA HIS A 497 3.30 73.76 9.85
C HIS A 497 1.93 73.66 10.53
N TYR A 498 1.81 72.69 11.43
CA TYR A 498 0.61 72.38 12.20
C TYR A 498 0.97 72.23 13.68
N TYR A 499 0.05 72.56 14.58
CA TYR A 499 0.20 72.26 16.00
C TYR A 499 -0.71 71.11 16.42
N MET A 500 -0.10 70.00 16.85
CA MET A 500 -0.79 68.83 17.36
C MET A 500 -0.75 68.89 18.90
N GLU A 501 -1.88 69.14 19.55
CA GLU A 501 -1.95 69.40 21.00
C GLU A 501 -1.24 68.30 21.82
N PRO A 502 -0.12 68.59 22.51
CA PRO A 502 0.76 67.56 23.08
C PRO A 502 0.08 66.58 24.04
N SER A 503 -0.97 67.02 24.74
CA SER A 503 -1.73 66.18 25.68
C SER A 503 -2.68 65.18 25.00
N THR A 504 -3.14 65.44 23.78
CA THR A 504 -4.21 64.64 23.13
C THR A 504 -3.86 64.15 21.72
N GLY A 505 -2.98 64.85 21.02
CA GLY A 505 -2.69 64.67 19.59
C GLY A 505 -3.66 65.37 18.64
N ARG A 506 -4.65 66.13 19.16
CA ARG A 506 -5.64 66.84 18.33
C ARG A 506 -5.00 68.05 17.63
N MET A 507 -5.19 68.18 16.32
CA MET A 507 -4.77 69.36 15.56
C MET A 507 -5.52 70.61 16.03
N ALA A 508 -4.78 71.69 16.29
CA ALA A 508 -5.35 73.00 16.55
C ALA A 508 -5.99 73.56 15.26
N VAL A 509 -7.22 74.06 15.35
CA VAL A 509 -7.96 74.68 14.24
C VAL A 509 -8.73 75.89 14.74
N ASN A 510 -8.82 76.94 13.91
CA ASN A 510 -9.53 78.19 14.23
C ASN A 510 -9.17 78.79 15.60
N THR A 511 -7.90 78.70 16.01
CA THR A 511 -7.43 79.09 17.35
C THR A 511 -6.01 79.63 17.29
N THR A 512 -5.64 80.43 18.28
CA THR A 512 -4.24 80.83 18.50
C THR A 512 -3.54 79.78 19.38
N VAL A 513 -2.26 79.51 19.12
CA VAL A 513 -1.40 78.64 19.94
C VAL A 513 -0.09 79.36 20.26
N ASP A 514 0.37 79.29 21.51
CA ASP A 514 1.70 79.76 21.90
C ASP A 514 2.68 78.59 21.91
N ILE A 515 3.82 78.76 21.23
CA ILE A 515 4.85 77.73 21.10
C ILE A 515 6.19 78.38 21.48
N GLY A 516 6.53 78.34 22.76
CA GLY A 516 7.78 78.87 23.29
C GLY A 516 7.84 80.40 23.39
N GLY A 517 6.70 81.05 23.63
CA GLY A 517 6.59 82.52 23.69
C GLY A 517 6.36 83.18 22.34
N ILE A 518 6.05 82.41 21.29
CA ILE A 518 5.66 82.89 19.97
C ILE A 518 4.24 82.43 19.68
N SER A 519 3.35 83.39 19.40
CA SER A 519 1.96 83.12 19.04
C SER A 519 1.79 82.86 17.54
N TYR A 520 1.08 81.77 17.23
CA TYR A 520 0.70 81.37 15.87
C TYR A 520 -0.82 81.27 15.77
N GLN A 521 -1.38 81.75 14.66
CA GLN A 521 -2.79 81.55 14.32
C GLN A 521 -2.94 80.29 13.48
N ALA A 522 -3.71 79.31 13.97
CA ALA A 522 -4.18 78.16 13.22
C ALA A 522 -5.48 78.52 12.48
N ASP A 523 -5.52 78.28 11.16
CA ASP A 523 -6.72 78.50 10.35
C ASP A 523 -7.72 77.33 10.44
N GLY A 524 -8.76 77.34 9.60
CA GLY A 524 -9.78 76.28 9.55
C GLY A 524 -9.28 74.93 9.01
N SER A 525 -8.10 74.89 8.39
CA SER A 525 -7.37 73.69 7.98
C SER A 525 -6.24 73.30 8.94
N GLY A 526 -6.02 74.10 9.98
CA GLY A 526 -4.98 73.91 11.01
C GLY A 526 -3.59 74.40 10.63
N VAL A 527 -3.44 75.05 9.46
CA VAL A 527 -2.16 75.60 9.03
C VAL A 527 -1.82 76.82 9.89
N LEU A 528 -0.59 76.84 10.40
CA LEU A 528 -0.08 77.90 11.25
C LEU A 528 0.49 79.07 10.45
N SER A 529 0.13 80.29 10.86
CA SER A 529 0.80 81.53 10.46
C SER A 529 1.28 82.26 11.71
N GLN A 530 2.50 82.79 11.70
CA GLN A 530 3.04 83.53 12.85
C GLN A 530 2.33 84.89 12.97
N ILE A 531 1.90 85.23 14.18
CA ILE A 531 1.38 86.57 14.48
C ILE A 531 2.58 87.49 14.74
N GLN A 532 2.75 88.53 13.92
CA GLN A 532 3.73 89.58 14.18
C GLN A 532 3.11 90.65 15.07
N GLU A 533 3.81 91.06 16.14
CA GLU A 533 3.47 92.30 16.85
C GLU A 533 3.93 93.50 16.00
N GLU A 534 2.99 94.29 15.48
CA GLU A 534 3.31 95.59 14.88
C GLU A 534 3.72 96.58 15.97
N GLY A 535 5.02 96.90 16.02
CA GLY A 535 5.57 97.92 16.91
C GLY A 535 5.10 99.34 16.54
N ALA A 536 4.87 100.17 17.56
CA ALA A 536 4.34 101.52 17.39
C ALA A 536 5.38 102.56 16.90
N GLY A 537 4.93 103.48 16.03
CA GLY A 537 5.65 104.68 15.55
C GLY A 537 5.72 104.75 14.02
N GLU A 538 5.63 105.89 13.33
CA GLU A 538 5.38 107.29 13.71
C GLU A 538 4.84 108.04 12.46
N GLN A 539 4.19 109.21 12.59
CA GLN A 539 3.66 109.95 11.42
C GLN A 539 4.74 110.65 10.59
N THR A 540 4.64 110.64 9.25
CA THR A 540 4.92 111.84 8.40
C THR A 540 4.44 111.74 6.94
N VAL A 541 3.30 112.39 6.68
CA VAL A 541 2.87 113.25 5.54
C VAL A 541 3.57 113.22 4.13
N THR A 542 2.71 113.36 3.10
CA THR A 542 2.88 113.82 1.68
C THR A 542 3.38 112.87 0.57
N GLY A 543 2.63 112.81 -0.55
CA GLY A 543 3.20 112.53 -1.89
C GLY A 543 2.34 111.80 -2.95
N THR A 544 1.22 112.37 -3.43
CA THR A 544 0.66 112.10 -4.78
C THR A 544 1.10 113.23 -5.74
N PRO A 545 1.20 113.05 -7.09
CA PRO A 545 0.16 112.43 -7.93
C PRO A 545 0.62 111.64 -9.21
N ASP A 546 -0.39 111.12 -9.94
CA ASP A 546 -0.46 110.89 -11.40
C ASP A 546 0.58 109.99 -12.13
N ALA A 547 0.33 109.47 -13.35
CA ALA A 547 -0.90 108.98 -13.99
C ALA A 547 -0.57 108.32 -15.35
N SER A 548 -1.39 107.32 -15.73
CA SER A 548 -1.80 107.01 -17.13
C SER A 548 -0.86 106.27 -18.11
N GLN A 549 -1.54 105.51 -19.01
CA GLN A 549 -1.12 105.06 -20.37
C GLN A 549 0.03 104.03 -20.42
N GLY A 550 -0.13 102.78 -20.90
CA GLY A 550 -0.82 102.34 -22.11
C GLY A 550 0.21 101.84 -23.13
N GLY A 551 0.18 100.55 -23.51
CA GLY A 551 1.16 100.01 -24.47
C GLY A 551 1.18 98.48 -24.65
N SER A 552 0.44 98.01 -25.65
CA SER A 552 0.58 96.71 -26.34
C SER A 552 0.65 97.04 -27.85
N PRO A 553 1.10 96.19 -28.80
CA PRO A 553 1.41 94.75 -28.70
C PRO A 553 2.72 94.30 -29.39
N GLY A 554 3.01 92.99 -29.35
CA GLY A 554 4.03 92.33 -30.18
C GLY A 554 3.90 90.81 -30.14
N ALA A 555 3.70 90.16 -31.28
CA ALA A 555 3.32 88.74 -31.38
C ALA A 555 4.38 87.87 -32.10
N SER A 556 4.07 86.56 -32.20
CA SER A 556 4.79 85.43 -32.83
C SER A 556 5.60 84.56 -31.86
N GLY A 557 5.58 83.22 -31.97
CA GLY A 557 4.73 82.35 -32.79
C GLY A 557 4.98 80.87 -32.49
N GLY A 558 3.96 80.01 -32.60
CA GLY A 558 4.13 78.55 -32.66
C GLY A 558 4.53 78.08 -34.08
N PRO A 559 4.44 76.78 -34.42
CA PRO A 559 3.80 75.67 -33.68
C PRO A 559 4.66 74.39 -33.59
N GLY A 560 4.10 73.28 -33.05
CA GLY A 560 4.66 71.94 -33.25
C GLY A 560 4.24 70.90 -32.21
N ALA A 561 3.11 70.22 -32.45
CA ALA A 561 2.68 69.08 -31.63
C ALA A 561 3.27 67.76 -32.14
N VAL A 562 3.66 66.86 -31.22
CA VAL A 562 3.77 65.41 -31.49
C VAL A 562 3.24 64.64 -30.28
N VAL A 563 2.35 63.69 -30.54
CA VAL A 563 1.83 62.69 -29.58
C VAL A 563 2.28 61.32 -30.07
N ILE A 564 2.86 60.49 -29.20
CA ILE A 564 2.96 59.03 -29.42
C ILE A 564 2.71 58.31 -28.08
N PRO A 565 1.80 57.31 -28.03
CA PRO A 565 1.51 56.51 -26.84
C PRO A 565 2.22 55.13 -26.85
N VAL A 566 2.38 54.50 -25.68
CA VAL A 566 2.57 53.03 -25.55
C VAL A 566 1.78 52.55 -24.33
N GLY A 567 1.15 51.37 -24.46
CA GLY A 567 0.20 50.78 -23.50
C GLY A 567 0.80 49.86 -22.43
N PRO A 568 -0.04 49.05 -21.76
CA PRO A 568 0.29 48.44 -20.46
C PRO A 568 0.77 46.97 -20.50
N GLY A 569 1.37 46.56 -19.39
CA GLY A 569 1.66 45.19 -18.94
C GLY A 569 2.44 45.26 -17.62
N VAL A 570 2.31 44.36 -16.64
CA VAL A 570 1.54 43.10 -16.55
C VAL A 570 0.88 43.03 -15.18
#